data_AF-A0A2N5M7X1-F1
#
_entry.id   AF-A0A2N5M7X1-F1
#
_cell.length_a   1.000
_cell.length_b   1.000
_cell.length_c   1.000
_cell.angle_alpha   90.00
_cell.angle_beta   90.00
_cell.angle_gamma   90.00
#
_symmetry.space_group_name_H-M   'P 1'
#
loop_
_entity.id
_entity.type
_entity.pdbx_description
1 polymer ?
#
loop_
_entity_poly.entity_id
_entity_poly.type
_entity_poly.pdbx_seq_one_letter_code
_entity_poly.pdbx_strand_id
1 'polypeptide(L)'
;MLALLENPSGIFTRSLNEITGIVEKILNGLSVRLSEQGIKLEVSHRARKLISKEGYDPVYGARPLKRYIQKHIETKVAREIIKGLQSDCLQIDVENGDLIIIPS
;
A
#
# COMPACT_ATOMS: atom_id res chain seq x y z
N MET A 1 10.00 -26.48 33.53
CA MET A 1 10.54 -26.69 32.18
C MET A 1 9.71 -25.86 31.19
N LEU A 2 10.04 -24.57 31.09
CA LEU A 2 9.40 -23.60 30.19
C LEU A 2 10.44 -22.51 29.94
N ALA A 3 11.14 -22.57 28.81
CA ALA A 3 11.96 -21.50 28.30
C ALA A 3 11.53 -21.25 26.85
N LEU A 4 10.97 -20.07 26.66
CA LEU A 4 10.36 -19.53 25.46
C LEU A 4 11.42 -19.12 24.43
N LEU A 5 11.14 -19.45 23.16
CA LEU A 5 11.29 -18.58 21.99
C LEU A 5 12.64 -17.87 21.79
N GLU A 6 13.64 -18.59 21.30
CA GLU A 6 14.69 -17.99 20.48
C GLU A 6 14.27 -18.04 19.01
N ASN A 7 13.68 -16.95 18.49
CA ASN A 7 13.56 -16.72 17.05
C ASN A 7 14.72 -15.80 16.62
N PRO A 8 15.74 -16.30 15.90
CA PRO A 8 16.87 -15.49 15.48
C PRO A 8 16.45 -14.61 14.29
N SER A 9 16.10 -13.35 14.60
CA SER A 9 15.66 -12.32 13.66
C SER A 9 16.80 -11.80 12.76
N GLY A 10 17.22 -12.61 11.79
CA GLY A 10 18.12 -12.22 10.69
C GLY A 10 17.47 -12.29 9.29
N ILE A 11 16.42 -13.08 9.12
CA ILE A 11 15.76 -13.32 7.82
C ILE A 11 14.65 -12.28 7.56
N PHE A 12 13.92 -11.85 8.59
CA PHE A 12 12.77 -10.93 8.46
C PHE A 12 13.14 -9.52 7.98
N THR A 13 14.29 -8.99 8.42
CA THR A 13 14.70 -7.61 8.08
C THR A 13 14.99 -7.44 6.59
N ARG A 14 15.52 -8.49 5.92
CA ARG A 14 15.82 -8.45 4.49
C ARG A 14 14.54 -8.53 3.66
N SER A 15 13.59 -9.38 4.07
CA SER A 15 12.30 -9.53 3.40
C SER A 15 11.45 -8.26 3.45
N LEU A 16 11.46 -7.49 4.55
CA LEU A 16 10.71 -6.23 4.66
C LEU A 16 11.16 -5.17 3.64
N ASN A 17 12.47 -5.07 3.37
CA ASN A 17 12.99 -4.15 2.35
C ASN A 17 12.56 -4.59 0.94
N GLU A 18 12.58 -5.90 0.66
CA GLU A 18 12.12 -6.43 -0.63
C GLU A 18 10.61 -6.21 -0.83
N ILE A 19 9.81 -6.41 0.23
CA ILE A 19 8.38 -6.14 0.23
C ILE A 19 8.09 -4.67 -0.03
N THR A 20 8.82 -3.77 0.63
CA THR A 20 8.68 -2.33 0.43
C THR A 20 8.94 -1.95 -1.02
N GLY A 21 9.99 -2.51 -1.65
CA GLY A 21 10.27 -2.30 -3.07
C GLY A 21 9.15 -2.83 -4.00
N ILE A 22 8.51 -3.94 -3.64
CA ILE A 22 7.34 -4.45 -4.39
C ILE A 22 6.14 -3.52 -4.22
N VAL A 23 5.85 -3.04 -3.01
CA VAL A 23 4.80 -2.04 -2.75
C VAL A 23 5.03 -0.80 -3.60
N GLU A 24 6.25 -0.25 -3.57
CA GLU A 24 6.61 0.92 -4.37
C GLU A 24 6.42 0.69 -5.87
N LYS A 25 6.84 -0.46 -6.39
CA LYS A 25 6.66 -0.80 -7.81
C LYS A 25 5.18 -0.84 -8.21
N ILE A 26 4.31 -1.41 -7.37
CA ILE A 26 2.87 -1.48 -7.64
C ILE A 26 2.24 -0.09 -7.56
N LEU A 27 2.56 0.68 -6.51
CA LEU A 27 2.05 2.05 -6.33
C LEU A 27 2.51 2.98 -7.45
N ASN A 28 3.76 2.87 -7.89
CA ASN A 28 4.27 3.64 -9.02
C ASN A 28 3.51 3.27 -10.31
N GLY A 29 3.26 1.98 -10.54
CA GLY A 29 2.44 1.54 -11.67
C GLY A 29 1.01 2.10 -11.64
N LEU A 30 0.41 2.27 -10.46
CA LEU A 30 -0.88 2.95 -10.31
C LEU A 30 -0.75 4.46 -10.58
N SER A 31 0.28 5.11 -10.03
CA SER A 31 0.54 6.54 -10.22
C SER A 31 0.70 6.88 -11.70
N VAL A 32 1.42 6.05 -12.47
CA VAL A 32 1.59 6.25 -13.93
C VAL A 32 0.24 6.21 -14.63
N ARG A 33 -0.59 5.19 -14.39
CA ARG A 33 -1.92 5.08 -15.02
C ARG A 33 -2.83 6.25 -14.67
N LEU A 34 -2.80 6.72 -13.42
CA LEU A 34 -3.58 7.90 -13.01
C LEU A 34 -3.05 9.17 -13.68
N SER A 35 -1.73 9.31 -13.82
CA SER A 35 -1.13 10.48 -14.47
C SER A 35 -1.49 10.57 -15.96
N GLU A 36 -1.64 9.43 -16.65
CA GLU A 36 -2.16 9.39 -18.03
C GLU A 36 -3.61 9.90 -18.13
N GLN A 37 -4.35 9.89 -17.03
CA GLN A 37 -5.69 10.45 -16.91
C GLN A 37 -5.70 11.86 -16.30
N GLY A 38 -4.54 12.50 -16.13
CA GLY A 38 -4.41 13.83 -15.54
C GLY A 38 -4.46 13.87 -14.01
N ILE A 39 -4.43 12.71 -13.34
CA ILE A 39 -4.54 12.61 -11.88
C ILE A 39 -3.18 12.27 -11.27
N LYS A 40 -2.67 13.14 -10.41
CA LYS A 40 -1.49 12.89 -9.58
C LYS A 40 -1.87 12.03 -8.39
N LEU A 41 -1.08 11.01 -8.09
CA LEU A 41 -1.23 10.19 -6.89
C LEU A 41 -0.06 10.43 -5.94
N GLU A 42 -0.38 10.87 -4.73
CA GLU A 42 0.57 10.98 -3.63
C GLU A 42 0.26 9.91 -2.59
N VAL A 43 1.29 9.24 -2.08
CA VAL A 43 1.12 8.18 -1.06
C VAL A 43 1.94 8.56 0.15
N SER A 44 1.32 8.68 1.32
CA SER A 44 2.04 9.01 2.55
C SER A 44 3.00 7.89 2.95
N HIS A 45 4.04 8.22 3.72
CA HIS A 45 4.94 7.21 4.28
C HIS A 45 4.20 6.22 5.21
N ARG A 46 3.19 6.73 5.93
CA ARG A 46 2.36 5.92 6.83
C ARG A 46 1.54 4.91 6.03
N ALA A 47 0.95 5.32 4.91
CA ALA A 47 0.22 4.43 4.02
C ALA A 47 1.12 3.33 3.46
N ARG A 48 2.32 3.67 2.97
CA ARG A 48 3.31 2.69 2.50
C ARG A 48 3.67 1.64 3.54
N LYS A 49 3.91 2.07 4.79
CA LYS A 49 4.18 1.16 5.91
C LYS A 49 2.98 0.25 6.20
N LEU A 50 1.78 0.81 6.24
CA LEU A 50 0.57 0.04 6.51
C LEU A 50 0.31 -1.01 5.41
N ILE A 51 0.46 -0.63 4.14
CA ILE A 51 0.32 -1.57 3.00
C ILE A 51 1.34 -2.69 3.08
N SER A 52 2.59 -2.37 3.44
CA SER A 52 3.65 -3.38 3.58
C SER A 52 3.36 -4.35 4.73
N LYS A 53 2.74 -3.87 5.81
CA LYS A 53 2.38 -4.68 6.98
C LYS A 53 1.14 -5.54 6.74
N GLU A 54 0.07 -4.96 6.24
CA GLU A 54 -1.24 -5.61 6.07
C GLU A 54 -1.33 -6.42 4.76
N GLY A 55 -0.59 -6.03 3.73
CA GLY A 55 -0.56 -6.72 2.44
C GLY A 55 0.44 -7.88 2.37
N TYR A 56 1.33 -8.02 3.35
CA TYR A 56 2.31 -9.10 3.39
C TYR A 56 1.82 -10.27 4.23
N ASP A 57 1.97 -11.46 3.68
CA ASP A 57 1.77 -12.70 4.40
C ASP A 57 3.08 -13.51 4.36
N PRO A 58 3.68 -13.88 5.50
CA PRO A 58 4.94 -14.62 5.52
C PRO A 58 4.83 -16.03 4.93
N VAL A 59 3.64 -16.62 4.90
CA VAL A 59 3.37 -17.93 4.29
C VAL A 59 3.21 -17.80 2.77
N TYR A 60 2.54 -16.75 2.30
CA TYR A 60 2.21 -16.56 0.87
C TYR A 60 3.09 -15.54 0.14
N GLY A 61 4.07 -14.95 0.81
CA GLY A 61 4.98 -13.94 0.29
C GLY A 61 4.23 -12.67 -0.18
N ALA A 62 4.71 -12.04 -1.25
CA ALA A 62 4.16 -10.80 -1.77
C ALA A 62 2.89 -10.96 -2.63
N ARG A 63 2.36 -12.19 -2.82
CA ARG A 63 1.17 -12.43 -3.67
C ARG A 63 -0.12 -11.74 -3.14
N PRO A 64 -0.42 -11.76 -1.82
CA PRO A 64 -1.61 -11.06 -1.29
C PRO A 64 -1.54 -9.53 -1.44
N LEU A 65 -0.33 -9.00 -1.60
CA LEU A 65 -0.02 -7.58 -1.57
C LEU A 65 -0.63 -6.82 -2.74
N LYS A 66 -0.54 -7.40 -3.95
CA LYS A 66 -1.21 -6.85 -5.14
C LYS A 66 -2.73 -6.81 -4.96
N ARG A 67 -3.31 -7.89 -4.41
CA ARG A 67 -4.76 -7.97 -4.17
C ARG A 67 -5.21 -6.96 -3.11
N TYR A 68 -4.40 -6.76 -2.06
CA TYR A 68 -4.66 -5.75 -1.04
C TYR A 68 -4.68 -4.34 -1.63
N ILE A 69 -3.67 -3.97 -2.43
CA ILE A 69 -3.61 -2.66 -3.12
C ILE A 69 -4.82 -2.48 -4.04
N GLN A 70 -5.17 -3.47 -4.86
CA GLN A 70 -6.34 -3.38 -5.74
C GLN A 70 -7.64 -3.12 -4.97
N LYS A 71 -7.87 -3.86 -3.89
CA LYS A 71 -9.12 -3.77 -3.12
C LYS A 71 -9.20 -2.51 -2.27
N HIS A 72 -8.11 -2.10 -1.62
CA HIS A 72 -8.11 -1.02 -0.64
C HIS A 72 -7.71 0.33 -1.22
N ILE A 73 -7.03 0.36 -2.36
CA ILE A 73 -6.56 1.58 -3.01
C ILE A 73 -7.28 1.78 -4.34
N GLU A 74 -7.04 0.90 -5.33
CA GLU A 74 -7.56 1.12 -6.69
C GLU A 74 -9.08 1.25 -6.70
N THR A 75 -9.77 0.40 -5.94
CA THR A 75 -11.23 0.46 -5.80
C THR A 75 -11.72 1.76 -5.15
N LYS A 76 -10.98 2.33 -4.18
CA LYS A 76 -11.36 3.60 -3.53
C LYS A 76 -11.09 4.78 -4.47
N VAL A 77 -9.93 4.80 -5.11
CA VAL A 77 -9.57 5.80 -6.13
C VAL A 77 -10.60 5.84 -7.25
N ALA A 78 -10.98 4.68 -7.81
CA ALA A 78 -11.98 4.61 -8.86
C ALA A 78 -13.33 5.19 -8.42
N ARG A 79 -13.75 4.96 -7.17
CA ARG A 79 -14.98 5.56 -6.62
C ARG A 79 -14.89 7.08 -6.55
N GLU A 80 -13.77 7.64 -6.10
CA GLU A 80 -13.59 9.09 -6.03
C GLU A 80 -13.59 9.73 -7.42
N ILE A 81 -12.99 9.06 -8.42
CA ILE A 81 -13.05 9.50 -9.82
C ILE A 81 -14.50 9.52 -10.32
N ILE A 82 -15.26 8.44 -10.10
CA ILE A 82 -16.66 8.32 -10.54
C ILE A 82 -17.59 9.35 -9.85
N LYS A 83 -17.29 9.73 -8.61
CA LYS A 83 -18.05 10.78 -7.89
C LYS A 83 -17.88 12.18 -8.47
N GLY A 84 -16.98 12.37 -9.43
CA GLY A 84 -16.65 13.66 -10.01
C GLY A 84 -15.55 14.34 -9.21
N LEU A 85 -14.34 13.78 -9.30
CA LEU A 85 -13.16 14.34 -8.66
C LEU A 85 -12.96 15.79 -9.12
N GLN A 86 -12.93 16.73 -8.16
CA GLN A 86 -12.81 18.16 -8.44
C GLN A 86 -11.35 18.65 -8.46
N SER A 87 -10.41 17.76 -8.17
CA SER A 87 -8.99 18.08 -8.10
C SER A 87 -8.14 17.09 -8.88
N ASP A 88 -6.98 17.55 -9.34
CA ASP A 88 -6.06 16.74 -10.14
C ASP A 88 -5.09 15.94 -9.25
N CYS A 89 -5.31 15.93 -7.93
CA CYS A 89 -4.43 15.25 -6.98
C CYS A 89 -5.23 14.38 -6.00
N LEU A 90 -4.78 13.14 -5.84
CA LEU A 90 -5.27 12.20 -4.84
C LEU A 90 -4.15 11.85 -3.88
N GLN A 91 -4.41 12.02 -2.59
CA GLN A 91 -3.51 11.58 -1.53
C GLN A 91 -4.05 10.31 -0.87
N ILE A 92 -3.18 9.30 -0.74
CA ILE A 92 -3.41 8.12 0.09
C ILE A 92 -2.75 8.35 1.44
N ASP A 93 -3.53 8.28 2.51
CA ASP A 93 -3.01 8.36 3.88
C ASP A 93 -3.63 7.30 4.79
N VAL A 94 -3.28 7.37 6.08
CA VAL A 94 -3.79 6.48 7.12
C VAL A 94 -4.50 7.29 8.19
N GLU A 95 -5.76 6.95 8.45
CA GLU A 95 -6.56 7.49 9.53
C GLU A 95 -7.21 6.33 10.29
N ASN A 96 -7.13 6.36 11.63
CA ASN A 96 -7.66 5.30 12.51
C ASN A 96 -7.15 3.88 12.21
N GLY A 97 -6.00 3.75 11.56
CA GLY A 97 -5.43 2.45 11.15
C GLY A 97 -5.91 1.95 9.79
N ASP A 98 -6.76 2.70 9.10
CA ASP A 98 -7.28 2.37 7.78
C ASP A 98 -6.72 3.30 6.70
N LEU A 99 -6.62 2.77 5.47
CA LEU A 99 -6.25 3.58 4.30
C LEU A 99 -7.41 4.49 3.90
N ILE A 100 -7.13 5.78 3.78
CA ILE A 100 -8.05 6.81 3.28
C ILE A 100 -7.53 7.43 1.99
N ILE A 101 -8.45 7.89 1.15
CA ILE A 101 -8.17 8.64 -0.08
C ILE A 101 -8.71 10.05 0.13
N ILE A 102 -7.85 11.04 0.00
CA ILE A 102 -8.17 12.45 0.16
C ILE A 102 -7.96 13.14 -1.19
N PRO A 103 -9.02 13.69 -1.81
CA PRO A 103 -8.86 14.64 -2.90
C PRO A 103 -8.16 15.90 -2.37
N SER A 104 -7.04 16.27 -2.98
CA SER A 104 -6.26 17.46 -2.62
C SER A 104 -6.16 18.43 -3.77
#